data_AF-A0A939AL09-F1
#
_entry.id   AF-A0A939AL09-F1
#
_cell.length_a   1.000
_cell.length_b   1.000
_cell.length_c   1.000
_cell.angle_alpha   90.00
_cell.angle_beta   90.00
_cell.angle_gamma   90.00
#
_symmetry.space_group_name_H-M   'P 1'
#
loop_
_entity.id
_entity.type
_entity.pdbx_description
1 polymer ?
#
loop_
_entity_poly.entity_id
_entity_poly.type
_entity_poly.pdbx_seq_one_letter_code
_entity_poly.pdbx_strand_id
1 'polypeptide(L)' 'MTETKVCLNCKRTDEQVPLLHLTFKNETQYICPQCLPTLIHKTHLLAEKLPGIELNQNSTE' A
#
# COMPACT_ATOMS: atom_id res chain seq x y z
N MET A 1 19.55 9.38 8.11
CA MET A 1 19.02 9.01 6.79
C MET A 1 17.51 9.23 6.85
N THR A 2 16.96 10.21 6.14
CA THR A 2 15.51 10.47 6.11
C THR A 2 14.87 9.49 5.14
N GLU A 3 14.00 8.62 5.64
CA GLU A 3 13.26 7.67 4.81
C GLU A 3 12.26 8.44 3.92
N THR A 4 12.39 8.30 2.60
CA THR A 4 11.53 9.02 1.65
C THR A 4 10.12 8.43 1.67
N LYS A 5 9.15 9.23 2.08
CA LYS A 5 7.73 8.83 2.11
C LYS A 5 7.21 8.75 0.68
N VAL A 6 6.74 7.58 0.27
CA VAL A 6 6.19 7.35 -1.08
C VAL A 6 4.89 6.59 -1.04
N CYS A 7 3.98 6.90 -1.97
CA CYS A 7 2.76 6.13 -2.16
C CYS A 7 3.09 4.65 -2.45
N LEU A 8 2.55 3.73 -1.67
CA LEU A 8 2.78 2.30 -1.79
C LEU A 8 2.48 1.77 -3.20
N ASN A 9 1.48 2.37 -3.87
CA ASN A 9 1.03 1.94 -5.19
C ASN A 9 1.79 2.60 -6.35
N CYS A 10 1.77 3.94 -6.43
CA CYS A 10 2.28 4.70 -7.58
C CYS A 10 3.68 5.31 -7.38
N LYS A 11 4.28 5.14 -6.20
CA LYS A 11 5.63 5.57 -5.83
C LYS A 11 5.91 7.08 -5.87
N ARG A 12 4.89 7.92 -6.07
CA ARG A 12 5.02 9.39 -5.95
C ARG A 12 5.30 9.80 -4.50
N THR A 13 6.11 10.83 -4.33
CA THR A 13 6.46 11.43 -3.04
C THR A 13 5.38 12.40 -2.56
N ASP A 14 5.51 12.88 -1.32
CA ASP A 14 4.66 13.92 -0.73
C ASP A 14 4.84 15.31 -1.37
N GLU A 15 5.95 15.55 -2.08
CA GLU A 15 6.14 16.75 -2.90
C GLU A 15 5.30 16.74 -4.19
N GLN A 16 4.96 15.55 -4.70
CA GLN A 16 4.22 15.40 -5.96
C GLN A 16 2.71 15.27 -5.73
N VAL A 17 2.30 14.59 -4.65
CA VAL A 17 0.89 14.36 -4.27
C VAL A 17 0.75 14.25 -2.76
N PRO A 18 -0.38 14.64 -2.14
CA PRO A 18 -0.59 14.40 -0.72
C PRO A 18 -0.55 12.90 -0.42
N LEU A 19 0.14 12.54 0.66
CA LEU A 19 0.21 11.18 1.18
C LEU A 19 -0.60 11.08 2.47
N LEU A 20 -1.40 10.02 2.57
CA LEU A 20 -2.13 9.62 3.77
C LEU A 20 -1.34 8.54 4.50
N HIS A 21 -1.32 8.60 5.83
CA HIS A 21 -0.71 7.59 6.67
C HIS A 21 -1.60 6.35 6.77
N LEU A 22 -1.01 5.17 6.59
CA LEU A 22 -1.65 3.88 6.77
C LEU A 22 -0.89 3.10 7.82
N THR A 23 -1.59 2.69 8.87
CA THR A 23 -1.04 1.78 9.87
C THR A 23 -1.70 0.43 9.70
N PHE A 24 -0.92 -0.60 9.36
CA PHE A 24 -1.41 -1.97 9.20
C PHE A 24 -0.38 -2.94 9.76
N LYS A 25 -0.82 -3.89 10.61
CA LYS A 25 0.07 -4.85 11.28
C LYS A 25 1.28 -4.20 11.99
N ASN A 26 1.05 -3.05 12.64
CA ASN A 26 2.08 -2.24 13.29
C ASN A 26 3.14 -1.65 12.34
N GLU A 27 2.96 -1.76 11.03
CA GLU A 27 3.81 -1.11 10.04
C GLU A 27 3.15 0.16 9.49
N THR A 28 3.99 1.13 9.18
CA THR A 28 3.60 2.40 8.58
C THR A 28 3.83 2.36 7.08
N GLN A 29 2.77 2.61 6.31
CA GLN A 29 2.83 2.88 4.87
C GLN A 29 2.18 4.22 4.55
N TYR A 30 2.35 4.63 3.29
CA TYR A 30 1.73 5.82 2.75
C TYR A 30 0.94 5.49 1.49
N ILE A 31 -0.23 6.12 1.30
CA ILE A 31 -1.00 6.04 0.06
C ILE A 31 -1.50 7.42 -0.34
N CYS A 32 -1.54 7.73 -1.64
CA CYS A 32 -2.13 8.98 -2.10
C CYS A 32 -3.66 8.84 -2.32
N PRO A 33 -4.44 9.93 -2.23
CA PRO A 33 -5.89 9.90 -2.48
C PRO A 33 -6.29 9.32 -3.84
N GLN A 34 -5.46 9.47 -4.87
CA GLN A 34 -5.71 8.90 -6.20
C GLN A 34 -5.63 7.35 -6.21
N CYS A 35 -4.81 6.78 -5.34
CA CYS A 35 -4.63 5.33 -5.21
C CYS A 35 -5.50 4.71 -4.11
N LEU A 36 -6.02 5.51 -3.18
CA LEU A 36 -6.91 5.05 -2.11
C LEU A 36 -8.13 4.23 -2.62
N PRO A 37 -8.80 4.58 -3.74
CA PRO A 37 -9.88 3.76 -4.28
C PRO A 37 -9.45 2.34 -4.66
N THR A 38 -8.19 2.15 -5.06
CA THR A 38 -7.65 0.81 -5.35
C THR A 38 -7.57 -0.02 -4.06
N LEU A 39 -7.18 0.60 -2.95
CA LEU A 39 -7.17 -0.05 -1.64
C LEU A 39 -8.56 -0.43 -1.14
N ILE A 40 -9.62 0.27 -1.55
CA ILE A 40 -10.99 -0.04 -1.10
C ILE A 40 -11.67 -1.06 -2.03
N HIS A 41 -11.51 -0.92 -3.34
CA HIS A 41 -12.26 -1.72 -4.33
C HIS A 41 -11.47 -2.87 -4.95
N LYS A 42 -10.13 -2.83 -4.91
CA LYS A 42 -9.23 -3.77 -5.60
C LYS A 42 -8.02 -4.13 -4.73
N THR A 43 -8.25 -4.45 -3.46
CA THR A 43 -7.23 -4.80 -2.46
C THR A 43 -6.21 -5.84 -2.94
N HIS A 44 -6.66 -6.83 -3.72
CA HIS A 44 -5.81 -7.88 -4.29
C HIS A 44 -4.63 -7.34 -5.12
N LEU A 45 -4.78 -6.18 -5.78
CA LEU A 45 -3.69 -5.54 -6.55
C LEU A 45 -2.58 -4.94 -5.67
N LEU A 46 -2.85 -4.83 -4.37
CA LEU A 46 -1.93 -4.28 -3.37
C LEU A 46 -1.46 -5.35 -2.39
N ALA A 47 -1.91 -6.60 -2.53
CA ALA A 47 -1.55 -7.72 -1.66
C ALA A 47 -0.03 -7.86 -1.52
N GLU A 48 0.69 -7.91 -2.63
CA GLU A 48 2.15 -8.05 -2.66
C GLU A 48 2.90 -6.79 -2.19
N LYS A 49 2.19 -5.65 -2.04
CA LYS A 49 2.75 -4.36 -1.65
C LYS A 49 2.48 -4.02 -0.18
N LEU A 50 1.63 -4.80 0.49
CA LEU A 50 1.29 -4.64 1.90
C LEU A 50 1.99 -5.73 2.72
N PRO A 51 2.55 -5.40 3.89
CA PRO A 51 3.25 -6.37 4.71
C PRO A 51 2.28 -7.43 5.23
N GLY A 52 2.69 -8.69 5.11
CA GLY A 52 1.96 -9.82 5.67
C GLY A 52 0.64 -10.16 4.99
N ILE A 53 0.39 -9.74 3.74
CA ILE A 53 -0.65 -10.40 2.94
C ILE A 53 0.00 -11.61 2.29
N GLU A 54 0.01 -12.73 3.01
CA GLU A 54 0.32 -14.02 2.42
C GLU A 54 -0.88 -14.43 1.59
N LEU A 55 -0.73 -14.43 0.26
CA LEU A 55 -1.67 -15.10 -0.61
C LEU A 55 -1.58 -16.59 -0.26
N ASN A 56 -2.54 -17.13 0.49
CA ASN A 56 -2.65 -18.56 0.68
C ASN A 56 -2.79 -19.22 -0.71
N GLN A 57 -1.69 -19.72 -1.27
CA GLN A 57 -1.66 -20.48 -2.52
C GLN A 57 -2.06 -21.95 -2.33
N ASN A 58 -2.97 -22.24 -1.40
CA ASN A 58 -3.57 -23.57 -1.28
C ASN A 58 -5.05 -23.51 -1.66
N SER A 59 -5.28 -23.57 -2.97
CA SER A 59 -6.49 -24.13 -3.56
C SER A 59 -6.04 -25.05 -4.69
N THR A 60 -5.28 -26.09 -4.33
CA THR A 60 -5.22 -27.32 -5.12
C THR A 60 -6.04 -28.33 -4.35
N GLU A 61 -7.30 -28.49 -4.76
CA GLU A 61 -8.09 -29.74 -4.77
C GLU A 61 -9.40 -29.48 -5.50
#